data_AF-A0A7C5MK81-F1
#
_entry.id   AF-A0A7C5MK81-F1
#
_cell.length_a   1.000
_cell.length_b   1.000
_cell.length_c   1.000
_cell.angle_alpha   90.00
_cell.angle_beta   90.00
_cell.angle_gamma   90.00
#
_symmetry.space_group_name_H-M   'P 1'
#
loop_
_entity.id
_entity.type
_entity.pdbx_description
1 polymer ?
#
loop_
_entity_poly.entity_id
_entity_poly.type
_entity_poly.pdbx_seq_one_letter_code
_entity_poly.pdbx_strand_id
1 'polypeptide(L)'
;TPQLGEIEAPNPCGEQPLLPYESCVLGSINLARMLTGPAGSRQVDFSRLKSRVRLAVRFLDAVIDVNNYPLPAIAAATARTRKIGLGIMGLADLFIGLGLPYASQAAVEMTGEIMKVITQEARLMSGELAAERGRSRLIQDPGGLRKAFWCATPRLRQLPLPGRSV
;
A
#
# COMPACT_ATOMS: atom_id res chain seq x y z
N THR A 1 5.90 -7.22 9.95
CA THR A 1 5.68 -7.06 11.41
C THR A 1 5.42 -8.38 12.17
N PRO A 2 5.90 -9.58 11.77
CA PRO A 2 5.73 -10.78 12.61
C PRO A 2 6.30 -10.67 14.03
N GLN A 3 7.15 -9.67 14.27
CA GLN A 3 7.83 -9.44 15.54
C GLN A 3 6.91 -8.83 16.62
N LEU A 4 5.76 -8.28 16.23
CA LEU A 4 4.83 -7.61 17.15
C LEU A 4 3.82 -8.56 17.81
N GLY A 5 3.73 -9.80 17.33
CA GLY A 5 2.75 -10.77 17.78
C GLY A 5 2.35 -11.72 16.65
N GLU A 6 1.58 -12.74 17.01
CA GLU A 6 0.98 -13.66 16.03
C GLU A 6 -0.27 -13.04 15.40
N ILE A 7 -0.52 -13.40 14.15
CA ILE A 7 -1.74 -13.01 13.44
C ILE A 7 -2.78 -14.06 13.80
N GLU A 8 -3.73 -13.69 14.66
CA GLU A 8 -4.74 -14.62 15.18
C GLU A 8 -5.87 -14.86 14.18
N ALA A 9 -6.27 -13.83 13.44
CA ALA A 9 -7.35 -13.91 12.46
C ALA A 9 -7.20 -12.85 11.37
N PRO A 10 -7.70 -13.11 10.15
CA PRO A 10 -7.95 -12.07 9.18
C PRO A 10 -9.22 -11.28 9.55
N ASN A 11 -9.42 -10.15 8.88
CA ASN A 11 -10.70 -9.43 8.91
C ASN A 11 -11.83 -10.25 8.24
N PRO A 12 -13.11 -9.83 8.33
CA PRO A 12 -14.25 -10.61 7.84
C PRO A 12 -14.19 -11.03 6.36
N CYS A 13 -13.50 -10.26 5.53
CA CYS A 13 -13.36 -10.51 4.09
C CYS A 13 -12.06 -11.24 3.72
N GLY A 14 -11.18 -11.55 4.69
CA GLY A 14 -10.00 -12.39 4.50
C GLY A 14 -8.76 -11.70 3.92
N GLU A 15 -8.86 -10.44 3.51
CA GLU A 15 -7.83 -9.73 2.75
C GLU A 15 -6.74 -9.07 3.61
N GLN A 16 -7.00 -8.85 4.90
CA GLN A 16 -6.04 -8.26 5.81
C GLN A 16 -5.74 -9.18 7.01
N PRO A 17 -4.57 -9.80 7.03
CA PRO A 17 -4.05 -10.43 8.24
C PRO A 17 -3.56 -9.34 9.21
N LEU A 18 -4.30 -9.12 10.29
CA LEU A 18 -4.08 -8.04 11.26
C LEU A 18 -3.57 -8.60 12.59
N LEU A 19 -2.75 -7.81 13.29
CA LEU A 19 -2.42 -8.06 14.69
C LEU A 19 -3.59 -7.62 15.58
N PRO A 20 -3.64 -8.10 16.84
CA PRO A 20 -4.65 -7.66 17.80
C PRO A 20 -4.73 -6.12 17.87
N TYR A 21 -5.96 -5.61 17.78
CA TYR A 21 -6.30 -4.18 17.81
C TYR A 21 -5.79 -3.33 16.63
N GLU A 22 -5.24 -3.89 15.56
CA GLU A 22 -4.98 -3.09 14.36
C GLU A 22 -6.26 -2.77 13.58
N SER A 23 -6.33 -1.58 12.98
CA SER A 23 -7.46 -1.19 12.14
C SER A 23 -7.22 -1.44 10.65
N CYS A 24 -8.33 -1.58 9.94
CA CYS A 24 -8.44 -1.76 8.51
C CYS A 24 -8.67 -0.40 7.80
N VAL A 25 -7.62 0.20 7.22
CA VAL A 25 -7.75 1.41 6.38
C VAL A 25 -7.55 1.01 4.92
N LEU A 26 -8.63 0.95 4.16
CA LEU A 26 -8.65 0.42 2.79
C LEU A 26 -9.01 1.48 1.76
N GLY A 27 -8.44 1.33 0.56
CA GLY A 27 -8.82 2.08 -0.62
C GLY A 27 -8.58 1.25 -1.87
N SER A 28 -9.27 1.56 -2.97
CA SER A 28 -9.14 0.81 -4.21
C SER A 28 -9.02 1.72 -5.42
N ILE A 29 -8.09 1.41 -6.32
CA ILE A 29 -7.92 2.12 -7.59
C ILE A 29 -8.80 1.47 -8.65
N ASN A 30 -9.61 2.28 -9.34
CA ASN A 30 -10.40 1.81 -10.47
C ASN A 30 -9.55 1.69 -11.74
N LEU A 31 -9.17 0.45 -12.09
CA LEU A 31 -8.35 0.15 -13.27
C LEU A 31 -9.06 0.45 -14.59
N ALA A 32 -10.39 0.39 -14.63
CA ALA A 32 -11.18 0.76 -15.81
C ALA A 32 -11.01 2.23 -16.23
N ARG A 33 -10.48 3.08 -15.35
CA ARG A 33 -10.16 4.50 -15.60
C ARG A 33 -8.68 4.74 -15.93
N MET A 34 -7.88 3.68 -15.94
CA MET A 34 -6.44 3.69 -16.25
C MET A 34 -6.17 3.25 -17.69
N LEU A 35 -7.15 3.36 -18.59
CA LEU A 35 -6.98 3.10 -20.01
C LEU A 35 -6.77 4.40 -20.78
N THR A 36 -5.97 4.35 -21.84
CA THR A 36 -5.76 5.43 -22.80
C THR A 36 -5.78 4.88 -24.23
N GLY A 37 -5.97 5.76 -25.21
CA GLY A 37 -6.11 5.40 -26.63
C GLY A 37 -7.56 5.24 -27.10
N PRO A 38 -7.77 5.12 -28.42
CA PRO A 38 -9.09 4.96 -29.01
C PRO A 38 -9.66 3.55 -28.76
N ALA A 39 -10.95 3.37 -29.02
CA ALA A 39 -11.59 2.06 -28.90
C ALA A 39 -10.95 1.06 -29.88
N GLY A 40 -10.70 -0.17 -29.42
CA GLY A 40 -10.05 -1.22 -30.22
C GLY A 40 -8.51 -1.24 -30.16
N SER A 41 -7.86 -0.19 -29.64
CA SER A 41 -6.41 -0.16 -29.41
C SER A 41 -6.04 0.48 -28.06
N ARG A 42 -6.90 0.26 -27.05
CA ARG A 42 -6.64 0.78 -25.70
C ARG A 42 -5.43 0.08 -25.08
N GLN A 43 -4.71 0.84 -24.28
CA GLN A 43 -3.58 0.37 -23.48
C GLN A 43 -3.67 0.93 -22.07
N VAL A 44 -2.92 0.34 -21.14
CA VAL A 44 -2.83 0.84 -19.77
C VAL A 44 -2.01 2.12 -19.73
N ASP A 45 -2.59 3.17 -19.17
CA ASP A 45 -1.92 4.44 -18.84
C ASP A 45 -1.18 4.28 -17.51
N PHE A 46 0.04 3.72 -17.58
CA PHE A 46 0.88 3.52 -16.41
C PHE A 46 1.27 4.83 -15.73
N SER A 47 1.42 5.93 -16.46
CA SER A 47 1.73 7.24 -15.87
C SER A 47 0.60 7.69 -14.94
N ARG A 48 -0.65 7.61 -15.44
CA ARG A 48 -1.84 7.86 -14.63
C ARG A 48 -1.93 6.90 -13.45
N LEU A 49 -1.74 5.60 -13.66
CA LEU A 49 -1.76 4.62 -12.56
C LEU A 49 -0.79 5.01 -11.44
N LYS A 50 0.48 5.32 -11.78
CA LYS A 50 1.50 5.74 -10.80
C LYS A 50 1.05 6.97 -10.01
N SER A 51 0.55 8.01 -10.69
CA SER A 51 0.06 9.22 -10.01
C SER A 51 -1.10 8.93 -9.04
N ARG A 52 -2.03 8.03 -9.42
CA ARG A 52 -3.17 7.64 -8.59
C ARG A 52 -2.75 6.79 -7.39
N VAL A 53 -1.78 5.90 -7.55
CA VAL A 53 -1.19 5.14 -6.45
C VAL A 53 -0.58 6.07 -5.41
N ARG A 54 0.23 7.03 -5.84
CA ARG A 54 0.90 7.99 -4.94
C ARG A 54 -0.12 8.83 -4.17
N LEU A 55 -1.13 9.35 -4.86
CA LEU A 55 -2.22 10.08 -4.23
C LEU A 55 -2.98 9.21 -3.23
N ALA A 56 -3.32 7.98 -3.60
CA ALA A 56 -4.06 7.05 -2.74
C ALA A 56 -3.28 6.69 -1.47
N VAL A 57 -1.98 6.44 -1.56
CA VAL A 57 -1.13 6.17 -0.38
C VAL A 57 -1.12 7.36 0.57
N ARG A 58 -0.94 8.58 0.06
CA ARG A 58 -0.98 9.79 0.89
C ARG A 58 -2.37 9.99 1.52
N PHE A 59 -3.43 9.75 0.76
CA PHE A 59 -4.80 9.86 1.25
C PHE A 59 -5.06 8.85 2.38
N LEU A 60 -4.75 7.57 2.18
CA LEU A 60 -4.97 6.52 3.18
C LEU A 60 -4.11 6.73 4.44
N ASP A 61 -2.88 7.23 4.29
CA ASP A 61 -2.06 7.59 5.44
C ASP A 61 -2.66 8.77 6.23
N ALA A 62 -3.25 9.77 5.55
CA ALA A 62 -3.96 10.87 6.23
C ALA A 62 -5.25 10.41 6.91
N VAL A 63 -5.97 9.43 6.35
CA VAL A 63 -7.17 8.84 6.96
C VAL A 63 -6.87 8.29 8.36
N ILE A 64 -5.70 7.70 8.58
CA ILE A 64 -5.30 7.18 9.90
C ILE A 64 -5.38 8.26 10.99
N ASP A 65 -5.03 9.50 10.64
CA ASP A 65 -4.93 10.63 11.59
C ASP A 65 -6.28 11.27 11.89
N VAL A 66 -7.21 11.26 10.92
CA VAL A 66 -8.55 11.85 11.07
C VAL A 66 -9.61 10.84 11.52
N ASN A 67 -9.28 9.55 11.55
CA ASN A 67 -10.23 8.52 11.91
C ASN A 67 -10.58 8.58 13.40
N ASN A 68 -11.86 8.36 13.73
CA ASN A 68 -12.34 8.27 15.10
C ASN A 68 -12.43 6.79 15.51
N TYR A 69 -11.50 6.34 16.35
CA TYR A 69 -11.45 4.94 16.77
C TYR A 69 -12.34 4.69 17.99
N PRO A 70 -13.11 3.59 18.02
CA PRO A 70 -14.02 3.30 19.12
C PRO A 70 -13.30 2.88 20.41
N LEU A 71 -12.06 2.38 20.31
CA LEU A 71 -11.25 1.96 21.45
C LEU A 71 -9.86 2.62 21.41
N PRO A 72 -9.35 3.15 22.54
CA PRO A 72 -8.02 3.75 22.62
C PRO A 72 -6.89 2.77 22.22
N ALA A 73 -7.05 1.48 22.53
CA ALA A 73 -6.10 0.45 22.15
C ALA A 73 -5.93 0.34 20.62
N ILE A 74 -7.03 0.50 19.87
CA ILE A 74 -7.02 0.49 18.40
C ILE A 74 -6.32 1.74 17.87
N ALA A 75 -6.65 2.92 18.41
CA ALA A 75 -5.98 4.16 18.03
C ALA A 75 -4.46 4.08 18.24
N ALA A 76 -4.01 3.55 19.37
CA ALA A 76 -2.60 3.38 19.69
C ALA A 76 -1.91 2.36 18.76
N ALA A 77 -2.54 1.20 18.52
CA ALA A 77 -2.00 0.17 17.64
C ALA A 77 -1.89 0.67 16.18
N THR A 78 -2.94 1.29 15.64
CA THR A 78 -2.93 1.84 14.28
C THR A 78 -1.95 2.99 14.13
N ALA A 79 -1.88 3.92 15.08
CA ALA A 79 -0.90 5.01 15.02
C ALA A 79 0.55 4.50 15.08
N ARG A 80 0.79 3.35 15.74
CA ARG A 80 2.10 2.72 15.84
C ARG A 80 2.53 2.04 14.53
N THR A 81 1.64 1.29 13.90
CA THR A 81 1.98 0.49 12.71
C THR A 81 1.70 1.19 11.39
N ARG A 82 0.70 2.08 11.37
CA ARG A 82 0.21 2.85 10.22
C ARG A 82 -0.02 2.01 8.97
N LYS A 83 -0.61 0.82 9.14
CA LYS A 83 -0.92 -0.07 8.03
C LYS A 83 -2.08 0.49 7.20
N ILE A 84 -1.91 0.44 5.89
CA ILE A 84 -2.95 0.75 4.90
C ILE A 84 -3.07 -0.41 3.91
N GLY A 85 -4.26 -0.61 3.36
CA GLY A 85 -4.52 -1.58 2.30
C GLY A 85 -4.97 -0.88 1.02
N LEU A 86 -4.05 -0.71 0.08
CA LEU A 86 -4.36 -0.21 -1.26
C LEU A 86 -4.61 -1.38 -2.21
N GLY A 87 -5.86 -1.55 -2.61
CA GLY A 87 -6.31 -2.56 -3.57
C GLY A 87 -6.67 -1.98 -4.94
N ILE A 88 -7.34 -2.81 -5.75
CA ILE A 88 -7.81 -2.48 -7.09
C ILE A 88 -9.28 -2.88 -7.25
N MET A 89 -9.98 -2.19 -8.14
CA MET A 89 -11.30 -2.56 -8.64
C MET A 89 -11.34 -2.36 -10.16
N GLY A 90 -12.37 -2.88 -10.83
CA GLY A 90 -12.53 -2.71 -12.28
C GLY A 90 -11.53 -3.49 -13.12
N LEU A 91 -10.99 -4.61 -12.60
CA LEU A 91 -10.06 -5.47 -13.33
C LEU A 91 -10.72 -6.13 -14.56
N ALA A 92 -11.96 -6.59 -14.43
CA ALA A 92 -12.70 -7.16 -15.55
C ALA A 92 -12.95 -6.11 -16.65
N ASP A 93 -13.36 -4.90 -16.27
CA ASP A 93 -13.57 -3.80 -17.21
C ASP A 93 -12.28 -3.36 -17.91
N LEU A 94 -11.15 -3.41 -17.19
CA LEU A 94 -9.82 -3.21 -17.78
C LEU A 94 -9.57 -4.22 -18.90
N PHE A 95 -9.78 -5.51 -18.63
CA PHE A 95 -9.57 -6.56 -19.62
C PHE A 95 -10.50 -6.44 -20.83
N ILE A 96 -11.77 -6.12 -20.61
CA ILE A 96 -12.72 -5.81 -21.69
C ILE A 96 -12.17 -4.66 -22.54
N GLY A 97 -11.69 -3.60 -21.90
CA GLY A 97 -11.09 -2.45 -22.59
C GLY A 97 -9.85 -2.80 -23.40
N LEU A 98 -9.04 -3.75 -22.95
CA LEU A 98 -7.83 -4.24 -23.63
C LEU A 98 -8.11 -5.35 -24.66
N GLY A 99 -9.34 -5.88 -24.72
CA GLY A 99 -9.66 -7.05 -25.53
C GLY A 99 -9.02 -8.34 -25.04
N LEU A 100 -8.71 -8.44 -23.74
CA LEU A 100 -8.08 -9.62 -23.14
C LEU A 100 -9.14 -10.54 -22.51
N PRO A 101 -9.13 -11.85 -22.82
CA PRO A 101 -9.94 -12.82 -22.08
C PRO A 101 -9.46 -12.92 -20.63
N TYR A 102 -10.37 -12.91 -19.66
CA TYR A 102 -10.02 -12.94 -18.24
C TYR A 102 -9.20 -14.18 -17.87
N ALA A 103 -9.62 -15.36 -18.33
CA ALA A 103 -8.92 -16.63 -18.13
C ALA A 103 -7.85 -16.86 -19.20
N SER A 104 -6.90 -15.92 -19.31
CA SER A 104 -5.77 -16.03 -20.25
C SER A 104 -4.44 -15.71 -19.59
N GLN A 105 -3.37 -16.29 -20.15
CA GLN A 105 -2.01 -16.00 -19.70
C GLN A 105 -1.67 -14.52 -19.85
N ALA A 106 -2.14 -13.87 -20.92
CA ALA A 106 -1.95 -12.44 -21.15
C ALA A 106 -2.62 -11.58 -20.05
N ALA A 107 -3.80 -11.97 -19.55
CA ALA A 107 -4.47 -11.28 -18.45
C ALA A 107 -3.71 -11.44 -17.12
N VAL A 108 -3.14 -12.63 -16.86
CA VAL A 108 -2.29 -12.87 -15.69
C VAL A 108 -1.04 -12.00 -15.73
N GLU A 109 -0.36 -11.95 -16.87
CA GLU A 109 0.85 -11.14 -17.08
C GLU A 109 0.56 -9.65 -16.92
N MET A 110 -0.50 -9.15 -17.57
CA MET A 110 -0.96 -7.77 -17.44
C MET A 110 -1.26 -7.40 -15.98
N THR A 111 -1.93 -8.30 -15.24
CA THR A 111 -2.19 -8.10 -13.80
C THR A 111 -0.90 -8.05 -13.00
N GLY A 112 0.05 -8.94 -13.31
CA GLY A 112 1.38 -8.95 -12.69
C GLY A 112 2.14 -7.64 -12.89
N GLU A 113 2.11 -7.09 -14.11
CA GLU A 113 2.73 -5.79 -14.42
C GLU A 113 2.07 -4.63 -13.66
N ILE A 114 0.75 -4.58 -13.64
CA ILE A 114 -0.02 -3.57 -12.90
C ILE A 114 0.29 -3.64 -11.41
N MET A 115 0.24 -4.82 -10.81
CA MET A 115 0.50 -5.01 -9.38
C MET A 115 1.95 -4.72 -9.01
N LYS A 116 2.90 -5.02 -9.91
CA LYS A 116 4.31 -4.63 -9.75
C LYS A 116 4.46 -3.11 -9.68
N VAL A 117 3.82 -2.37 -10.58
CA VAL A 117 3.84 -0.90 -10.59
C VAL A 117 3.20 -0.33 -9.33
N ILE A 118 2.01 -0.83 -8.95
CA ILE A 118 1.31 -0.39 -7.73
C ILE A 118 2.20 -0.60 -6.50
N THR A 119 2.78 -1.80 -6.36
CA THR A 119 3.63 -2.13 -5.21
C THR A 119 4.88 -1.25 -5.13
N GLN A 120 5.54 -1.01 -6.27
CA GLN A 120 6.74 -0.19 -6.34
C GLN A 120 6.44 1.27 -5.97
N GLU A 121 5.44 1.88 -6.61
CA GLU A 121 5.08 3.28 -6.34
C GLU A 121 4.53 3.47 -4.93
N ALA A 122 3.75 2.52 -4.41
CA ALA A 122 3.23 2.61 -3.06
C ALA A 122 4.36 2.61 -2.01
N ARG A 123 5.38 1.76 -2.21
CA ARG A 123 6.57 1.72 -1.34
C ARG A 123 7.41 3.00 -1.47
N LEU A 124 7.57 3.53 -2.67
CA LEU A 124 8.28 4.79 -2.89
C LEU A 124 7.57 5.95 -2.17
N MET A 125 6.27 6.11 -2.39
CA MET A 125 5.47 7.14 -1.72
C MET A 125 5.47 6.97 -0.19
N SER A 126 5.38 5.73 0.31
CA SER A 126 5.50 5.45 1.75
C SER A 126 6.85 5.92 2.30
N GLY A 127 7.94 5.71 1.56
CA GLY A 127 9.26 6.19 1.95
C GLY A 127 9.41 7.71 1.92
N GLU A 128 8.77 8.37 0.97
CA GLU A 128 8.71 9.84 0.92
C GLU A 128 7.90 10.41 2.09
N LEU A 129 6.75 9.82 2.42
CA LEU A 129 5.97 10.19 3.61
C LEU A 129 6.78 9.99 4.89
N ALA A 130 7.57 8.93 4.98
CA ALA A 130 8.45 8.70 6.11
C ALA A 130 9.57 9.75 6.23
N ALA A 131 10.00 10.34 5.11
CA ALA A 131 10.95 11.46 5.11
C ALA A 131 10.27 12.79 5.48
N GLU A 132 9.05 13.04 5.01
CA GLU A 132 8.28 14.26 5.32
C GLU A 132 7.75 14.30 6.76
N ARG A 133 7.16 13.19 7.22
CA ARG A 133 6.37 13.13 8.47
C ARG A 133 7.06 12.34 9.59
N GLY A 134 8.19 11.72 9.28
CA GLY A 134 8.86 10.75 10.14
C GLY A 134 8.36 9.32 9.92
N ARG A 135 9.20 8.35 10.30
CA ARG A 135 8.90 6.92 10.18
C ARG A 135 7.80 6.53 11.17
N SER A 136 7.04 5.47 10.88
CA SER A 136 6.12 4.90 11.88
C SER A 136 6.87 4.53 13.16
N ARG A 137 6.20 4.66 14.32
CA ARG A 137 6.82 4.43 15.64
C ARG A 137 7.44 3.03 15.74
N LEU A 138 6.83 2.06 15.06
CA LEU A 138 7.36 0.70 14.97
C LEU A 138 8.78 0.62 14.38
N ILE A 139 9.07 1.40 13.34
CA ILE A 139 10.38 1.36 12.66
C ILE A 139 11.43 2.14 13.45
N GLN A 140 11.01 3.08 14.30
CA GLN A 140 11.91 3.86 15.15
C GLN A 140 12.44 3.05 16.35
N ASP A 141 11.75 1.99 16.77
CA ASP A 141 12.19 1.10 17.84
C ASP A 141 13.45 0.31 17.41
N PRO A 142 14.56 0.32 18.18
CA PRO A 142 15.79 -0.42 17.89
C PRO A 142 15.62 -1.94 17.74
N GLY A 143 14.48 -2.52 18.15
CA GLY A 143 14.09 -3.91 17.82
C GLY A 143 13.44 -4.08 16.44
N GLY A 144 12.74 -3.07 15.92
CA GLY A 144 11.96 -3.12 14.67
C GLY A 144 12.82 -3.04 13.39
N LEU A 145 13.96 -2.36 13.45
CA LEU A 145 14.86 -2.15 12.30
C LEU A 145 15.67 -3.40 11.91
N ARG A 146 15.94 -4.32 12.85
CA ARG A 146 16.91 -5.41 12.62
C ARG A 146 16.43 -6.50 11.66
N LYS A 147 15.11 -6.61 11.42
CA LYS A 147 14.52 -7.67 10.57
C LYS A 147 13.35 -7.22 9.68
N ALA A 148 13.10 -5.91 9.54
CA ALA A 148 12.19 -5.36 8.51
C ALA A 148 12.84 -5.38 7.10
N PHE A 149 13.53 -6.47 6.76
CA PHE A 149 14.29 -6.66 5.53
C PHE A 149 13.38 -6.59 4.28
N TRP A 150 12.07 -6.80 4.46
CA TRP A 150 11.08 -6.80 3.38
C TRP A 150 10.62 -5.39 2.94
N CYS A 151 10.84 -4.36 3.76
CA CYS A 151 10.33 -3.00 3.50
C CYS A 151 11.39 -1.96 3.12
N ALA A 152 12.67 -2.23 3.36
CA ALA A 152 13.73 -1.25 3.13
C ALA A 152 14.25 -1.35 1.68
N THR A 153 13.69 -0.54 0.77
CA THR A 153 14.42 -0.14 -0.44
C THR A 153 15.80 0.44 -0.03
N PRO A 154 16.85 0.30 -0.86
CA PRO A 154 18.19 0.78 -0.53
C PRO A 154 18.23 2.26 -0.09
N ARG A 155 17.33 3.10 -0.63
CA ARG A 155 17.13 4.50 -0.25
C ARG A 155 16.67 4.72 1.19
N LEU A 156 15.83 3.84 1.74
CA LEU A 156 15.31 3.98 3.11
C LEU A 156 16.38 3.73 4.18
N ARG A 157 17.45 2.99 3.85
CA ARG A 157 18.61 2.79 4.74
C ARG A 157 19.48 4.04 4.88
N GLN A 158 19.39 4.98 3.94
CA GLN A 158 20.20 6.18 3.88
C GLN A 158 19.56 7.38 4.58
N LEU A 159 18.28 7.27 4.98
CA LEU A 159 17.63 8.34 5.72
C LEU A 159 18.23 8.45 7.14
N PRO A 160 18.55 9.66 7.63
CA PRO A 160 19.08 9.85 8.96
C PRO A 160 18.09 9.35 10.02
N LEU A 161 18.61 8.71 11.07
CA LEU A 161 17.84 8.33 12.25
C LEU A 161 17.71 9.57 13.15
N PRO A 162 16.50 9.92 13.61
CA PRO A 162 16.37 10.98 14.61
C PRO A 162 17.01 10.50 15.91
N GLY A 163 17.98 11.26 16.44
CA GLY A 163 18.59 11.01 17.75
C GLY A 163 20.08 10.65 17.81
N ARG A 164 20.85 10.80 16.73
CA ARG A 164 22.32 10.89 16.87
C ARG A 164 22.73 12.35 16.94
N SER A 165 22.74 12.88 18.16
CA SER A 165 23.60 14.01 18.51
C SER A 165 25.05 13.65 18.14
N VAL A 166 25.73 14.62 17.51
CA VAL A 166 27.19 14.62 17.31
C VAL A 166 27.90 14.44 18.65
#